data_AF-A0A970KKL7-F1
#
_entry.id   AF-A0A970KKL7-F1
#
_cell.length_a   1.000
_cell.length_b   1.000
_cell.length_c   1.000
_cell.angle_alpha   90.00
_cell.angle_beta   90.00
_cell.angle_gamma   90.00
#
_symmetry.space_group_name_H-M   'P 1'
#
loop_
_entity.id
_entity.type
_entity.pdbx_description
1 polymer ?
#
loop_
_entity_poly.entity_id
_entity_poly.type
_entity_poly.pdbx_seq_one_letter_code
_entity_poly.pdbx_strand_id
1 'polypeptide(L)'
;RFAEWIKANRSECLAVLMGRLRRKLAGYWQYYGVTGNGRSLCKFWRLVVAGLYKWLNRRSQKRGLTWARLDAILKRHEVPEPRITESRQMQFSFMGAR
;
A
#
# COMPACT_ATOMS: atom_id res chain seq x y z
N ARG A 1 -12.08 5.67 4.08
CA ARG A 1 -10.82 5.63 4.86
C ARG A 1 -9.54 5.82 4.01
N PHE A 2 -9.06 4.84 3.22
CA PHE A 2 -7.76 5.02 2.51
C PHE A 2 -7.86 5.85 1.21
N ALA A 3 -8.89 5.60 0.40
CA ALA A 3 -9.14 6.39 -0.82
C ALA A 3 -9.44 7.87 -0.50
N GLU A 4 -10.11 8.14 0.62
CA GLU A 4 -10.34 9.49 1.16
C GLU A 4 -9.04 10.13 1.63
N TRP A 5 -8.17 9.37 2.31
CA TRP A 5 -6.85 9.85 2.69
C TRP A 5 -6.02 10.26 1.46
N ILE A 6 -6.02 9.44 0.40
CA ILE A 6 -5.36 9.80 -0.87
C ILE A 6 -5.98 11.08 -1.46
N LYS A 7 -7.31 11.18 -1.47
CA LYS A 7 -8.02 12.38 -1.95
C LYS A 7 -7.62 13.61 -1.15
N ALA A 8 -7.58 13.53 0.17
CA ALA A 8 -7.26 14.65 1.05
C ALA A 8 -5.81 15.11 0.88
N ASN A 9 -4.87 14.18 0.73
CA ASN A 9 -3.43 14.46 0.61
C ASN A 9 -2.98 14.66 -0.85
N ARG A 10 -3.92 14.74 -1.80
CA ARG A 10 -3.59 14.83 -3.23
C ARG A 10 -2.68 16.01 -3.56
N SER A 11 -2.87 17.15 -2.90
CA SER A 11 -2.13 18.39 -3.18
C SER A 11 -0.72 18.41 -2.60
N GLU A 12 -0.32 17.42 -1.80
CA GLU A 12 1.01 17.36 -1.22
C GLU A 12 2.10 17.09 -2.28
N CYS A 13 3.33 17.50 -1.96
CA CYS A 13 4.50 17.11 -2.75
C CYS A 13 4.54 15.58 -2.90
N LEU A 14 4.84 15.10 -4.11
CA LEU A 14 4.81 13.68 -4.44
C LEU A 14 5.70 12.85 -3.49
N ALA A 15 6.91 13.34 -3.20
CA ALA A 15 7.84 12.65 -2.30
C ALA A 15 7.27 12.50 -0.87
N VAL A 16 6.62 13.53 -0.35
CA VAL A 16 5.99 13.52 0.98
C VAL A 16 4.82 12.54 1.00
N LEU A 17 3.95 12.61 -0.01
CA LEU A 17 2.81 11.72 -0.16
C LEU A 17 3.25 10.25 -0.21
N MET A 18 4.28 9.94 -1.00
CA MET A 18 4.80 8.57 -1.13
C MET A 18 5.48 8.08 0.15
N GLY A 19 6.24 8.94 0.85
CA GLY A 19 6.83 8.58 2.15
C GLY A 19 5.80 8.29 3.24
N ARG A 20 4.66 9.00 3.24
CA ARG A 20 3.53 8.70 4.13
C ARG A 20 2.80 7.41 3.72
N LEU A 21 2.62 7.20 2.41
CA LEU A 21 2.03 5.99 1.87
C LEU A 21 2.86 4.76 2.26
N ARG A 22 4.19 4.83 2.10
CA ARG A 22 5.13 3.78 2.48
C ARG A 22 4.93 3.33 3.92
N ARG A 23 4.94 4.29 4.87
CA ARG A 23 4.73 4.01 6.30
C ARG A 23 3.36 3.38 6.59
N LYS A 24 2.30 3.91 5.99
CA LYS A 24 0.93 3.38 6.17
C LYS A 24 0.81 1.93 5.69
N LEU A 25 1.38 1.63 4.52
CA LEU A 25 1.30 0.30 3.94
C LEU A 25 2.20 -0.70 4.67
N ALA A 26 3.41 -0.30 5.08
CA ALA A 26 4.28 -1.14 5.88
C ALA A 26 3.57 -1.64 7.16
N GLY A 27 2.94 -0.74 7.92
CA GLY A 27 2.16 -1.12 9.10
C GLY A 27 0.95 -1.99 8.76
N TYR A 28 0.27 -1.72 7.64
CA TYR A 28 -0.87 -2.53 7.20
C TYR A 28 -0.46 -3.96 6.84
N TRP A 29 0.66 -4.15 6.13
CA TRP A 29 1.19 -5.47 5.80
C TRP A 29 1.71 -6.21 7.03
N GLN A 30 2.26 -5.51 8.01
CA GLN A 30 2.69 -6.13 9.26
C GLN A 30 1.48 -6.65 10.05
N TYR A 31 0.37 -5.89 10.09
CA TYR A 31 -0.82 -6.27 10.86
C TYR A 31 -1.69 -7.31 10.14
N TYR A 32 -1.93 -7.14 8.84
CA TYR A 32 -2.85 -7.98 8.06
C TYR A 32 -2.14 -9.04 7.21
N GLY A 33 -0.80 -9.06 7.22
CA GLY A 33 0.06 -10.00 6.47
C GLY A 33 0.08 -11.41 7.01
N VAL A 34 -1.06 -11.94 7.47
CA VAL A 34 -1.18 -13.29 8.00
C VAL A 34 -1.38 -14.31 6.88
N THR A 35 -0.98 -15.55 7.12
CA THR A 35 -1.21 -16.64 6.16
C THR A 35 -2.71 -16.81 5.88
N GLY A 36 -3.08 -16.95 4.61
CA GLY A 36 -4.49 -17.06 4.19
C GLY A 36 -5.17 -15.74 3.84
N ASN A 37 -4.59 -14.58 4.20
CA ASN A 37 -5.18 -13.27 3.90
C ASN A 37 -4.67 -12.62 2.59
N GLY A 38 -3.81 -13.30 1.83
CA GLY A 38 -3.17 -12.73 0.63
C GLY A 38 -4.15 -12.15 -0.40
N ARG A 39 -5.32 -12.78 -0.59
CA ARG A 39 -6.35 -12.29 -1.53
C ARG A 39 -6.89 -10.90 -1.14
N SER A 40 -7.13 -10.68 0.15
CA SER A 40 -7.60 -9.38 0.66
C SER A 40 -6.51 -8.32 0.55
N LEU A 41 -5.25 -8.68 0.81
CA LEU A 41 -4.10 -7.77 0.68
C LEU A 41 -3.93 -7.31 -0.77
N CYS A 42 -3.98 -8.24 -1.73
CA CYS A 42 -3.93 -7.93 -3.16
C CYS A 42 -5.11 -7.05 -3.59
N LYS A 43 -6.32 -7.34 -3.11
CA LYS A 43 -7.51 -6.50 -3.39
C LYS A 43 -7.32 -5.09 -2.83
N PHE A 44 -6.83 -4.96 -1.60
CA PHE A 44 -6.56 -3.67 -0.97
C PHE A 44 -5.49 -2.89 -1.72
N TRP A 45 -4.37 -3.53 -2.08
CA TRP A 45 -3.31 -2.91 -2.88
C TRP A 45 -3.84 -2.34 -4.19
N ARG A 46 -4.64 -3.10 -4.95
CA ARG A 46 -5.26 -2.62 -6.20
C ARG A 46 -6.11 -1.38 -5.98
N LEU A 47 -6.89 -1.31 -4.89
CA LEU A 47 -7.69 -0.13 -4.55
C LEU A 47 -6.82 1.10 -4.24
N VAL A 48 -5.70 0.90 -3.54
CA VAL A 48 -4.74 1.96 -3.23
C VAL A 48 -4.11 2.51 -4.51
N VAL A 49 -3.57 1.63 -5.37
CA VAL A 49 -2.92 2.03 -6.62
C VAL A 49 -3.92 2.71 -7.57
N ALA A 50 -5.14 2.20 -7.69
CA ALA A 50 -6.20 2.84 -8.48
C ALA A 50 -6.60 4.22 -7.91
N GLY A 51 -6.65 4.36 -6.59
CA GLY A 51 -6.88 5.64 -5.92
C GLY A 51 -5.79 6.66 -6.23
N LEU A 52 -4.52 6.26 -6.15
CA LEU A 52 -3.37 7.10 -6.50
C LEU A 52 -3.42 7.53 -7.96
N TYR A 53 -3.62 6.58 -8.88
CA TYR A 53 -3.74 6.86 -10.31
C TYR A 53 -4.84 7.91 -10.58
N LYS A 54 -6.02 7.72 -9.98
CA LYS A 54 -7.18 8.61 -10.13
C LYS A 54 -6.87 10.02 -9.62
N TRP A 55 -6.37 10.15 -8.40
CA TRP A 55 -6.23 11.47 -7.77
C TRP A 55 -4.99 12.24 -8.22
N LEU A 56 -3.89 11.55 -8.56
CA LEU A 56 -2.71 12.20 -9.12
C LEU A 56 -2.96 12.72 -10.55
N ASN A 57 -3.68 11.96 -11.39
CA ASN A 57 -4.10 12.46 -12.71
C ASN A 57 -5.11 13.61 -12.63
N ARG A 58 -5.87 13.72 -11.54
CA ARG A 58 -6.79 14.84 -11.30
C ARG A 58 -6.13 16.06 -10.67
N ARG A 59 -4.98 15.89 -10.01
CA ARG A 59 -4.20 16.98 -9.41
C ARG A 59 -3.52 17.83 -10.46
N SER A 60 -2.95 17.19 -11.47
CA SER A 60 -2.21 17.86 -12.53
C SER A 60 -3.19 18.34 -13.62
N GLN A 61 -3.09 19.59 -14.04
CA GLN A 61 -3.76 20.08 -15.26
C GLN A 61 -3.28 19.33 -16.53
N LYS A 62 -2.17 18.59 -16.44
CA LYS A 62 -1.68 17.66 -17.46
C LYS A 62 -1.96 16.22 -17.03
N ARG A 63 -2.92 15.53 -17.69
CA ARG A 63 -3.27 14.11 -17.48
C ARG A 63 -2.21 13.14 -18.04
N GLY A 64 -0.95 13.32 -17.64
CA GLY A 64 0.20 12.60 -18.19
C GLY A 64 0.68 11.41 -17.36
N LEU A 65 0.00 11.05 -16.27
CA LEU A 65 0.41 9.91 -15.44
C LEU A 65 -0.19 8.63 -16.03
N THR A 66 0.67 7.76 -16.56
CA THR A 66 0.33 6.41 -17.03
C THR A 66 0.52 5.40 -15.90
N TRP A 67 -0.03 4.19 -16.04
CA TRP A 67 0.19 3.10 -15.09
C TRP A 67 1.66 2.75 -14.93
N ALA A 68 2.42 2.70 -16.04
CA ALA A 68 3.86 2.43 -16.02
C ALA A 68 4.64 3.52 -15.25
N ARG A 69 4.26 4.79 -15.41
CA ARG A 69 4.86 5.89 -14.63
C ARG A 69 4.49 5.81 -13.16
N LEU A 70 3.26 5.44 -12.83
CA LEU A 70 2.86 5.23 -11.44
C LEU A 70 3.65 4.09 -10.80
N ASP A 71 3.81 2.96 -11.49
CA ASP A 71 4.63 1.84 -11.04
C ASP A 71 6.08 2.28 -10.79
N ALA A 72 6.68 3.01 -11.72
CA ALA A 72 8.03 3.56 -11.56
C ALA A 72 8.16 4.52 -10.36
N ILE A 73 7.13 5.34 -10.09
CA ILE A 73 7.08 6.22 -8.91
C ILE A 73 7.01 5.38 -7.62
N LEU A 74 6.14 4.37 -7.56
CA LEU A 74 6.01 3.50 -6.40
C LEU A 74 7.33 2.78 -6.09
N LYS A 75 8.00 2.26 -7.12
CA LYS A 75 9.33 1.63 -7.02
C LYS A 75 10.41 2.62 -6.56
N ARG A 76 10.48 3.80 -7.18
CA ARG A 76 11.45 4.85 -6.80
C ARG A 76 11.31 5.28 -5.34
N HIS A 77 10.09 5.30 -4.80
CA HIS A 77 9.83 5.66 -3.41
C HIS A 77 9.74 4.46 -2.46
N GLU A 78 10.12 3.27 -2.93
CA GLU A 78 10.18 2.04 -2.13
C GLU A 78 8.86 1.74 -1.40
N VAL A 79 7.73 1.98 -2.08
CA VAL A 79 6.41 1.68 -1.51
C VAL A 79 6.24 0.16 -1.47
N PRO A 80 6.02 -0.46 -0.28
CA PRO A 80 6.00 -1.90 -0.16
C PRO A 80 4.73 -2.47 -0.80
N GLU A 81 4.92 -3.48 -1.64
CA GLU A 81 3.86 -4.33 -2.15
C GLU A 81 3.30 -5.25 -1.05
N PRO A 82 2.06 -5.75 -1.21
CA PRO A 82 1.47 -6.69 -0.27
C PRO A 82 2.37 -7.91 -0.05
N ARG A 83 2.73 -8.14 1.21
CA ARG A 83 3.56 -9.27 1.64
C ARG A 83 2.83 -10.07 2.71
N ILE A 84 2.94 -11.40 2.62
CA ILE A 84 2.61 -12.28 3.74
C ILE A 84 3.80 -12.21 4.70
N THR A 85 3.56 -11.64 5.87
CA THR A 85 4.56 -11.38 6.92
C THR A 85 4.66 -12.54 7.89
N GLU A 86 3.58 -13.28 8.11
CA GLU A 86 3.61 -14.48 8.96
C GLU A 86 4.19 -15.69 8.24
N SER A 87 5.32 -16.17 8.77
CA SER A 87 5.81 -17.52 8.54
C SER A 87 5.03 -18.47 9.45
N ARG A 88 4.71 -19.68 8.99
CA ARG A 88 3.98 -20.76 9.71
C ARG A 88 4.49 -21.13 11.11
N GLN A 89 5.51 -20.46 11.65
CA GLN A 89 6.21 -20.81 12.89
C GLN A 89 5.59 -20.23 14.18
N MET A 90 4.50 -19.46 14.14
CA MET A 90 3.88 -18.93 15.37
C MET A 90 2.68 -19.74 15.88
N GLN A 91 2.34 -20.87 15.23
CA GLN A 91 1.25 -21.74 15.69
C GLN A 91 1.69 -22.87 16.65
N PHE A 92 2.99 -23.14 16.81
CA PHE A 92 3.48 -24.21 17.70
C PHE A 92 4.03 -23.74 19.05
N SER A 93 3.97 -22.44 19.39
CA SER A 93 4.49 -21.95 20.67
C SER A 93 3.42 -21.78 21.77
N PHE A 94 2.15 -22.04 21.49
CA PHE A 94 1.05 -21.92 22.46
C PHE A 94 0.37 -23.25 22.84
N MET A 95 0.88 -24.39 22.37
CA MET A 95 0.32 -25.72 22.65
C MET A 95 1.28 -26.65 23.41
N GLY A 96 2.30 -26.09 24.07
CA GLY A 96 3.33 -26.85 24.77
C GLY A 96 3.82 -26.22 26.08
N ALA A 97 3.02 -25.37 26.72
CA ALA A 97 3.32 -24.83 28.05
C ALA A 97 2.21 -25.24 29.03
N ARG A 98 2.34 -26.48 29.50
CA ARG A 98 1.71 -27.11 30.67
C ARG A 98 0.18 -27.23 30.68
#